data_AF-A0A9W7X422-F1
#
_entry.id   AF-A0A9W7X422-F1
#
_cell.length_a   1.000
_cell.length_b   1.000
_cell.length_c   1.000
_cell.angle_alpha   90.00
_cell.angle_beta   90.00
_cell.angle_gamma   90.00
#
_symmetry.space_group_name_H-M   'P 1'
#
loop_
_entity.id
_entity.type
_entity.pdbx_description
1 polymer ?
#
loop_
_entity_poly.entity_id
_entity_poly.type
_entity_poly.pdbx_seq_one_letter_code
_entity_poly.pdbx_strand_id
1 'polypeptide(L)'
;MSGPNGDPNISADDGIIDDEDEFNDEEYGAINSMLDQINSCLDDMEERNDALNGKLHELLESNRQARREFRGQLHDTEDQQEQPPHPPPPTEDVKSRDSHTED
;
A
#
# COMPACT_ATOMS: atom_id res chain seq x y z
N MET A 1 17.98 -60.80 17.52
CA MET A 1 19.42 -61.01 17.31
C MET A 1 19.94 -59.80 16.55
N SER A 2 20.52 -58.84 17.25
CA SER A 2 21.17 -57.68 16.64
C SER A 2 22.62 -58.07 16.39
N GLY A 3 23.08 -57.96 15.15
CA GLY A 3 24.43 -58.33 14.73
C GLY A 3 25.51 -57.53 15.47
N PRO A 4 26.79 -57.93 15.37
CA PRO A 4 27.87 -57.19 15.98
C PRO A 4 27.92 -55.87 15.22
N ASN A 5 27.53 -54.78 15.85
CA ASN A 5 27.89 -53.46 15.39
C ASN A 5 29.42 -53.42 15.45
N GLY A 6 30.03 -53.81 14.33
CA GLY A 6 31.45 -53.66 14.09
C GLY A 6 31.71 -52.18 14.19
N ASP A 7 32.29 -51.79 15.31
CA ASP A 7 32.91 -50.50 15.48
C ASP A 7 33.80 -50.26 14.25
N PRO A 8 33.62 -49.19 13.47
CA PRO A 8 34.55 -48.88 12.41
C PRO A 8 35.90 -48.62 13.08
N ASN A 9 36.79 -49.60 12.99
CA ASN A 9 38.19 -49.45 13.35
C ASN A 9 38.76 -48.37 12.42
N ILE A 10 38.66 -47.11 12.86
CA ILE A 10 39.45 -46.02 12.32
C ILE A 10 40.86 -46.35 12.75
N SER A 11 41.54 -47.13 11.93
CA SER A 11 43.00 -47.25 11.96
C SER A 11 43.53 -45.85 11.76
N ALA A 12 43.89 -45.20 12.87
CA ALA A 12 44.54 -43.90 12.92
C ALA A 12 46.02 -44.01 12.50
N ASP A 13 46.30 -44.79 11.46
CA ASP A 13 47.65 -45.02 10.98
C ASP A 13 47.67 -45.10 9.45
N ASP A 14 48.44 -44.16 8.91
CA ASP A 14 49.04 -44.12 7.58
C ASP A 14 48.17 -43.64 6.40
N GLY A 15 48.11 -42.31 6.25
CA GLY A 15 48.81 -41.78 5.08
C GLY A 15 48.14 -40.73 4.21
N ILE A 16 46.86 -40.39 4.38
CA ILE A 16 46.19 -39.32 3.59
C ILE A 16 45.00 -38.77 4.40
N ILE A 17 45.25 -37.97 5.44
CA ILE A 17 44.40 -36.78 5.58
C ILE A 17 45.18 -35.78 4.74
N ASP A 18 44.85 -35.77 3.45
CA ASP A 18 45.32 -34.71 2.59
C ASP A 18 44.67 -33.45 3.15
N ASP A 19 45.47 -32.62 3.81
CA ASP A 19 45.05 -31.28 4.21
C ASP A 19 44.74 -30.42 2.94
N GLU A 20 44.88 -30.98 1.72
CA GLU A 20 44.42 -30.40 0.45
C GLU A 20 42.88 -30.37 0.26
N ASP A 21 42.09 -30.97 1.16
CA ASP A 21 40.62 -30.79 1.25
C ASP A 21 40.21 -29.81 2.37
N GLU A 22 41.14 -29.01 2.90
CA GLU A 22 40.84 -27.81 3.69
C GLU A 22 40.26 -26.76 2.73
N PHE A 23 38.94 -26.52 2.79
CA PHE A 23 38.18 -25.54 1.97
C PHE A 23 39.08 -24.46 1.36
N ASN A 24 39.23 -24.47 0.04
CA ASN A 24 40.12 -23.56 -0.66
C ASN A 24 39.65 -22.10 -0.45
N ASP A 25 40.58 -21.14 -0.39
CA ASP A 25 40.29 -19.70 -0.30
C ASP A 25 39.26 -19.23 -1.34
N GLU A 26 39.23 -19.88 -2.51
CA GLU A 26 38.24 -19.64 -3.57
C GLU A 26 36.80 -19.97 -3.14
N GLU A 27 36.60 -21.06 -2.38
CA GLU A 27 35.28 -21.46 -1.89
C GLU A 27 34.78 -20.49 -0.82
N TYR A 28 35.67 -20.04 0.07
CA TYR A 28 35.36 -18.95 1.00
C TYR A 28 35.05 -17.64 0.26
N GLY A 29 35.78 -17.32 -0.81
CA GLY A 29 35.50 -16.18 -1.68
C GLY A 29 34.13 -16.26 -2.36
N ALA A 30 33.76 -17.44 -2.85
CA ALA A 30 32.44 -17.70 -3.43
C ALA A 30 31.33 -17.58 -2.39
N ILE A 31 31.53 -18.11 -1.17
CA ILE A 31 30.58 -17.99 -0.06
C ILE A 31 30.39 -16.52 0.33
N ASN A 32 31.48 -15.75 0.48
CA ASN A 32 31.39 -14.32 0.80
C ASN A 32 30.63 -13.55 -0.29
N SER A 33 30.90 -13.85 -1.57
CA SER A 33 30.18 -13.25 -2.70
C SER A 33 28.68 -13.56 -2.67
N MET A 34 28.32 -14.81 -2.33
CA MET A 34 26.91 -15.19 -2.16
C MET A 34 26.27 -14.49 -0.96
N LEU A 35 26.99 -14.30 0.15
CA LEU A 35 26.50 -13.56 1.32
C LEU A 35 26.27 -12.08 0.98
N ASP A 36 27.18 -11.44 0.25
CA ASP A 36 27.01 -10.06 -0.22
C ASP A 36 25.81 -9.93 -1.16
N GLN A 37 25.61 -10.92 -2.05
CA GLN A 37 24.43 -10.96 -2.92
C GLN A 37 23.13 -11.11 -2.11
N ILE A 38 23.12 -11.94 -1.07
CA ILE A 38 21.97 -12.08 -0.18
C ILE A 38 21.70 -10.78 0.56
N ASN A 39 22.73 -10.12 1.09
CA ASN A 39 22.59 -8.83 1.78
C ASN A 39 22.00 -7.77 0.86
N SER A 40 22.55 -7.61 -0.36
CA SER A 40 22.00 -6.68 -1.35
C SER A 40 20.54 -7.00 -1.70
N CYS A 41 20.19 -8.28 -1.82
CA CYS A 41 18.81 -8.70 -2.08
C CYS A 41 17.87 -8.35 -0.91
N LEU A 42 18.35 -8.50 0.33
CA LEU A 42 17.59 -8.14 1.53
C LEU A 42 17.37 -6.62 1.61
N ASP A 43 18.40 -5.82 1.35
CA ASP A 43 18.33 -4.36 1.33
C ASP A 43 17.31 -3.88 0.27
N ASP A 44 17.39 -4.41 -0.95
CA ASP A 44 16.45 -4.10 -2.04
C ASP A 44 15.00 -4.50 -1.67
N MET A 45 14.83 -5.61 -0.94
CA MET A 45 13.51 -6.03 -0.48
C MET A 45 12.95 -5.12 0.61
N GLU A 46 13.78 -4.68 1.55
CA GLU A 46 13.41 -3.74 2.60
C GLU A 46 13.00 -2.39 1.99
N GLU A 47 13.80 -1.82 1.10
CA GLU A 47 13.48 -0.56 0.42
C GLU A 47 12.14 -0.63 -0.33
N ARG A 48 11.92 -1.72 -1.08
CA ARG A 48 10.63 -1.90 -1.78
C ARG A 48 9.46 -2.08 -0.82
N ASN A 49 9.67 -2.73 0.33
CA ASN A 49 8.63 -2.89 1.34
C ASN A 49 8.23 -1.53 1.92
N ASP A 50 9.22 -0.71 2.28
CA ASP A 50 9.01 0.64 2.80
C ASP A 50 8.32 1.54 1.79
N ALA A 51 8.76 1.50 0.52
CA ALA A 51 8.12 2.25 -0.56
C ALA A 51 6.67 1.82 -0.79
N LEU A 52 6.37 0.52 -0.69
CA LEU A 52 5.01 -0.01 -0.83
C LEU A 52 4.13 0.43 0.35
N ASN A 53 4.64 0.34 1.57
CA ASN A 53 3.93 0.79 2.77
C ASN A 53 3.65 2.29 2.71
N GLY A 54 4.60 3.10 2.26
CA GLY A 54 4.42 4.53 2.04
C GLY A 54 3.29 4.83 1.05
N LYS A 55 3.30 4.17 -0.11
CA LYS A 55 2.23 4.31 -1.13
C LYS A 55 0.85 3.87 -0.60
N LEU A 56 0.81 2.83 0.24
CA LEU A 56 -0.43 2.38 0.86
C LEU A 56 -0.98 3.44 1.83
N HIS A 57 -0.12 4.04 2.65
CA HIS A 57 -0.52 5.12 3.57
C HIS A 57 -1.06 6.33 2.81
N GLU A 58 -0.35 6.77 1.76
CA GLU A 58 -0.78 7.87 0.90
C GLU A 58 -2.14 7.59 0.25
N LEU A 59 -2.32 6.37 -0.30
CA LEU A 59 -3.59 5.97 -0.91
C LEU A 59 -4.75 5.99 0.10
N LEU A 60 -4.54 5.48 1.31
CA LEU A 60 -5.57 5.47 2.35
C LEU A 60 -5.92 6.88 2.82
N GLU A 61 -4.93 7.77 2.95
CA GLU A 61 -5.15 9.17 3.29
C GLU A 61 -5.91 9.91 2.19
N SER A 62 -5.48 9.76 0.93
CA SER A 62 -6.15 10.27 -0.25
C SER A 62 -7.60 9.78 -0.34
N ASN A 63 -7.84 8.49 -0.07
CA ASN A 63 -9.20 7.94 -0.05
C ASN A 63 -10.06 8.54 1.07
N ARG A 64 -9.50 8.71 2.27
CA ARG A 64 -10.20 9.38 3.39
C ARG A 64 -10.51 10.84 3.06
N GLN A 65 -9.62 11.52 2.35
CA GLN A 65 -9.85 12.90 1.91
C GLN A 65 -10.95 12.97 0.86
N ALA A 66 -10.88 12.17 -0.21
CA ALA A 66 -11.90 12.13 -1.26
C ALA A 66 -13.32 11.84 -0.71
N ARG A 67 -13.43 10.95 0.30
CA ARG A 67 -14.71 10.68 0.98
C ARG A 67 -15.21 11.88 1.79
N ARG A 68 -14.32 12.64 2.44
CA ARG A 68 -14.69 13.86 3.17
C ARG A 68 -15.17 14.94 2.21
N GLU A 69 -14.46 15.14 1.11
CA GLU A 69 -14.83 16.09 0.05
C GLU A 69 -16.19 15.72 -0.57
N PHE A 70 -16.42 14.45 -0.87
CA PHE A 70 -17.70 13.99 -1.41
C PHE A 70 -18.87 14.21 -0.44
N ARG A 71 -18.66 13.95 0.85
CA ARG A 71 -19.67 14.21 1.89
C ARG A 71 -19.93 15.70 2.09
N GLY A 72 -18.90 16.53 2.04
CA GLY A 72 -19.02 17.99 2.09
C GLY A 72 -19.85 18.52 0.92
N GLN A 73 -19.53 18.09 -0.30
CA GLN A 73 -20.28 18.47 -1.49
C GLN A 73 -21.76 18.08 -1.42
N LEU A 74 -22.09 16.91 -0.86
CA LEU A 74 -23.49 16.51 -0.66
C LEU A 74 -24.21 17.45 0.32
N HIS A 75 -23.60 17.78 1.45
CA HIS A 75 -24.19 18.71 2.42
C HIS A 75 -24.37 20.12 1.81
N ASP A 76 -23.37 20.63 1.10
CA ASP A 76 -23.45 21.94 0.41
C ASP A 76 -24.54 21.97 -0.68
N THR A 77 -24.90 20.82 -1.23
CA THR A 77 -25.98 20.69 -2.22
C THR A 77 -27.36 20.63 -1.56
N GLU A 78 -27.47 20.00 -0.39
CA GLU A 78 -28.70 19.96 0.40
C GLU A 78 -29.06 21.34 0.97
N ASP A 79 -28.07 22.08 1.49
CA ASP A 79 -28.26 23.44 2.01
C ASP A 79 -28.72 24.45 0.93
N GLN A 80 -28.37 24.21 -0.34
CA GLN A 80 -28.84 25.03 -1.47
C GLN A 80 -30.26 24.70 -1.95
N GLN A 81 -30.78 23.50 -1.62
CA GLN A 81 -32.16 23.10 -1.96
C GLN A 81 -33.18 23.47 -0.87
N GLU A 82 -32.74 23.72 0.37
CA GLU A 82 -33.62 24.18 1.45
C GLU A 82 -33.89 25.70 1.47
N GLN A 83 -33.38 26.48 0.51
CA GLN A 83 -33.79 27.87 0.38
C GLN A 83 -35.26 27.91 -0.10
N PRO A 84 -36.21 28.39 0.72
CA PRO A 84 -37.63 28.37 0.36
C PRO A 84 -37.85 29.16 -0.93
N PRO A 85 -38.80 28.74 -1.79
CA PRO A 85 -39.08 29.45 -3.03
C PRO A 85 -39.36 30.91 -2.69
N HIS A 86 -38.54 31.81 -3.25
CA HIS A 86 -38.73 33.25 -3.14
C HIS A 86 -40.19 33.55 -3.51
N PRO A 87 -40.97 34.25 -2.67
CA PRO A 87 -42.35 34.57 -2.99
C PRO A 87 -42.38 35.32 -4.33
N PRO A 88 -43.34 35.00 -5.21
CA PRO A 88 -43.46 35.71 -6.48
C PRO A 88 -43.59 37.21 -6.20
N PRO A 89 -42.95 38.08 -7.01
CA PRO A 89 -43.12 39.52 -6.86
C PRO A 89 -44.62 39.86 -6.91
N PRO A 90 -45.10 40.80 -6.08
CA PRO A 90 -46.51 41.14 -6.06
C PRO A 90 -46.92 41.56 -7.47
N THR A 91 -47.81 40.79 -8.08
CA THR A 91 -48.51 41.20 -9.30
C THR A 91 -49.34 42.40 -8.91
N GLU A 92 -48.89 43.60 -9.28
CA GLU A 92 -49.73 44.78 -9.19
C GLU A 92 -50.99 44.50 -10.02
N ASP A 93 -52.12 44.43 -9.34
CA ASP A 93 -53.45 44.43 -9.94
C ASP A 93 -53.56 45.68 -10.80
N VAL A 94 -53.30 45.52 -12.10
CA VAL A 94 -53.70 46.51 -13.08
C VAL A 94 -55.21 46.42 -13.18
N LYS A 95 -55.90 47.11 -12.26
CA LYS A 95 -57.30 47.48 -12.36
C LYS A 95 -57.44 48.47 -13.52
N SER A 96 -57.33 47.96 -14.74
CA SER A 96 -57.71 48.69 -15.94
C SER A 96 -59.22 48.86 -15.90
N ARG A 97 -59.59 50.08 -15.50
CA ARG A 97 -60.86 50.77 -15.72
C ARG A 97 -61.51 50.28 -17.01
N ASP A 98 -62.58 49.50 -16.89
CA ASP A 98 -63.56 49.41 -17.96
C ASP A 98 -64.69 50.38 -17.66
N SER A 99 -64.92 51.25 -18.63
CA SER A 99 -65.75 52.44 -18.59
C SER A 99 -67.23 52.07 -18.57
N HIS A 100 -67.92 52.43 -17.50
CA HIS A 100 -69.37 52.56 -17.51
C HIS A 100 -69.73 53.90 -18.16
N THR A 101 -70.18 53.88 -19.41
CA THR A 101 -70.89 55.00 -20.04
C THR A 101 -72.34 54.55 -20.21
N GLU A 102 -73.20 55.01 -19.30
CA GLU A 102 -74.64 55.07 -19.50
C GLU A 102 -74.95 56.42 -20.15
N ASP A 103 -75.55 56.39 -21.34
CA ASP A 103 -76.71 57.22 -21.75
C ASP A 103 -77.37 56.57 -22.99
#